data_AF-A0A813AW92-F1
#
_entry.id   AF-A0A813AW92-F1
#
_cell.length_a   1.000
_cell.length_b   1.000
_cell.length_c   1.000
_cell.angle_alpha   90.00
_cell.angle_beta   90.00
_cell.angle_gamma   90.00
#
_symmetry.space_group_name_H-M   'P 1'
#
loop_
_entity.id
_entity.type
_entity.pdbx_description
1 polymer ?
#
loop_
_entity_poly.entity_id
_entity_poly.type
_entity_poly.pdbx_seq_one_letter_code
_entity_poly.pdbx_strand_id
1 'polypeptide(L)'
;MAEGQRTQLGDLLTNAKGGKFLPLRGPDGAAPCWRSPDWLKIIWHPAAFGDQEARRVNVCFEPDAPTVEFFEGLEHELVNLLAAKSAQEPKAFGKTLAASDVQARVQSCLKASQRGGSFLKAKLNWDRVRFWDADGQPLESPGDLAGRLAKVRVELRQVWLMSPQCGLLLEVTDLQLREAAPECPF
;
A
#
# COMPACT_ATOMS: atom_id res chain seq x y z
N MET A 1 -16.25 -6.23 10.29
CA MET A 1 -16.37 -4.95 9.57
C MET A 1 -16.03 -3.84 10.55
N ALA A 2 -14.91 -3.13 10.36
CA ALA A 2 -14.64 -1.92 11.14
C ALA A 2 -15.53 -0.80 10.58
N GLU A 3 -16.19 -0.06 11.47
CA GLU A 3 -17.14 1.01 11.16
C GLU A 3 -16.58 2.04 10.16
N GLY A 4 -17.26 2.19 9.03
CA GLY A 4 -17.64 3.50 8.46
C GLY A 4 -16.57 4.58 8.25
N GLN A 5 -15.29 4.26 8.07
CA GLN A 5 -14.29 5.28 7.70
C GLN A 5 -14.50 5.72 6.24
N ARG A 6 -15.31 6.77 6.06
CA ARG A 6 -15.55 7.38 4.75
C ARG A 6 -14.26 8.02 4.25
N THR A 7 -13.57 7.33 3.36
CA THR A 7 -12.33 7.80 2.76
C THR A 7 -12.64 8.88 1.71
N GLN A 8 -11.86 9.94 1.67
CA GLN A 8 -12.02 11.04 0.71
C GLN A 8 -10.71 11.32 -0.03
N LEU A 9 -10.84 11.80 -1.27
CA LEU A 9 -9.73 12.31 -2.06
C LEU A 9 -9.57 13.81 -1.80
N GLY A 10 -8.37 14.22 -1.42
CA GLY A 10 -7.98 15.63 -1.35
C GLY A 10 -7.77 16.25 -2.73
N ASP A 11 -7.23 17.46 -2.73
CA ASP A 11 -6.93 18.20 -3.95
C ASP A 11 -5.72 17.66 -4.71
N LEU A 12 -5.65 17.97 -6.00
CA LEU A 12 -4.51 17.60 -6.84
C LEU A 12 -3.26 18.33 -6.36
N LEU A 13 -2.28 17.55 -5.90
CA LEU A 13 -0.97 18.05 -5.50
C LEU A 13 0.11 17.55 -6.45
N THR A 14 1.25 18.26 -6.46
CA THR A 14 2.44 17.90 -7.22
C THR A 14 3.64 17.87 -6.28
N ASN A 15 4.43 16.80 -6.32
CA ASN A 15 5.64 16.71 -5.52
C ASN A 15 6.80 17.50 -6.15
N ALA A 16 7.92 17.63 -5.45
CA ALA A 16 9.11 18.36 -5.93
C ALA A 16 9.69 17.82 -7.26
N LYS A 17 9.37 16.57 -7.63
CA LYS A 17 9.78 15.93 -8.89
C LYS A 17 8.73 16.01 -10.00
N GLY A 18 7.67 16.82 -9.81
CA GLY A 18 6.59 16.96 -10.79
C GLY A 18 5.56 15.81 -10.79
N GLY A 19 5.69 14.84 -9.88
CA GLY A 19 4.75 13.73 -9.75
C GLY A 19 3.43 14.19 -9.13
N LYS A 20 2.32 13.93 -9.82
CA LYS A 20 0.97 14.31 -9.39
C LYS A 20 0.35 13.25 -8.48
N PHE A 21 -0.43 13.68 -7.50
CA PHE A 21 -1.14 12.79 -6.59
C PHE A 21 -2.36 13.45 -5.93
N LEU A 22 -3.26 12.62 -5.42
CA LEU A 22 -4.42 13.02 -4.62
C LEU A 22 -4.27 12.39 -3.23
N PRO A 23 -4.14 13.17 -2.15
CA PRO A 23 -4.08 12.62 -0.80
C PRO A 23 -5.35 11.82 -0.48
N LEU A 24 -5.19 10.68 0.20
CA LEU A 24 -6.31 10.02 0.86
C LEU A 24 -6.47 10.60 2.27
N ARG A 25 -7.72 10.84 2.65
CA ARG A 25 -8.09 11.48 3.91
C ARG A 25 -9.18 10.66 4.59
N GLY A 26 -8.96 10.36 5.86
CA GLY A 26 -9.96 9.81 6.76
C GLY A 26 -10.85 10.93 7.34
N PRO A 27 -11.81 10.57 8.21
CA PRO A 27 -12.74 11.52 8.82
C PRO A 27 -12.07 12.63 9.65
N ASP A 28 -10.89 12.35 10.20
CA ASP A 28 -10.06 13.24 10.99
C ASP A 28 -9.11 14.11 10.13
N GLY A 29 -9.15 13.98 8.81
CA GLY A 29 -8.23 14.64 7.89
C GLY A 29 -6.83 14.03 7.83
N ALA A 30 -6.54 12.97 8.60
CA ALA A 30 -5.30 12.22 8.51
C ALA A 30 -5.37 11.18 7.39
N ALA A 31 -4.24 10.55 7.05
CA ALA A 31 -4.26 9.39 6.15
C ALA A 31 -4.92 8.20 6.86
N PRO A 32 -5.92 7.53 6.25
CA PRO A 32 -6.47 6.30 6.81
C PRO A 32 -5.37 5.27 7.04
N CYS A 33 -5.49 4.49 8.11
CA CYS A 33 -4.52 3.44 8.44
C CYS A 33 -5.18 2.08 8.31
N TRP A 34 -4.45 1.12 7.73
CA TRP A 34 -4.81 -0.29 7.74
C TRP A 34 -3.81 -1.08 8.56
N ARG A 35 -4.29 -2.11 9.25
CA ARG A 35 -3.47 -3.09 9.97
C ARG A 35 -3.82 -4.48 9.47
N SER A 36 -2.81 -5.32 9.27
CA SER A 36 -3.06 -6.70 8.88
C SER A 36 -3.86 -7.44 9.98
N PRO A 37 -4.87 -8.25 9.59
CA PRO A 37 -5.66 -9.01 10.54
C PRO A 37 -4.83 -10.13 11.17
N ASP A 38 -3.90 -10.72 10.40
CA ASP A 38 -2.96 -11.72 10.87
C ASP A 38 -1.51 -11.39 10.45
N TRP A 39 -0.60 -12.30 10.76
CA TRP A 39 0.80 -12.29 10.36
C TRP A 39 0.94 -12.63 8.89
N LEU A 40 1.47 -11.69 8.10
CA LEU A 40 1.71 -11.88 6.67
C LEU A 40 3.18 -12.19 6.42
N LYS A 41 3.45 -13.12 5.50
CA LYS A 41 4.82 -13.48 5.12
C LYS A 41 5.42 -12.38 4.25
N ILE A 42 6.61 -11.90 4.61
CA ILE A 42 7.41 -11.02 3.76
C ILE A 42 8.08 -11.90 2.69
N ILE A 43 7.75 -11.69 1.43
CA ILE A 43 8.15 -12.60 0.35
C ILE A 43 9.63 -12.41 -0.01
N TRP A 44 10.07 -11.16 -0.07
CA TRP A 44 11.43 -10.77 -0.46
C TRP A 44 11.96 -9.70 0.48
N HIS A 45 13.29 -9.68 0.67
CA HIS A 45 13.93 -8.58 1.36
C HIS A 45 13.57 -7.25 0.69
N PRO A 46 13.14 -6.21 1.44
CA PRO A 46 12.76 -4.94 0.85
C PRO A 46 13.91 -4.29 0.07
N ALA A 47 13.69 -4.01 -1.21
CA ALA A 47 14.70 -3.45 -2.08
C ALA A 47 14.11 -2.43 -3.07
N ALA A 48 14.96 -1.52 -3.54
CA ALA A 48 14.67 -0.72 -4.73
C ALA A 48 15.37 -1.36 -5.94
N PHE A 49 14.70 -1.26 -7.10
CA PHE A 49 15.26 -1.77 -8.33
C PHE A 49 16.41 -0.86 -8.79
N GLY A 50 17.60 -1.43 -8.96
CA GLY A 50 18.78 -0.72 -9.48
C GLY A 50 19.43 0.28 -8.53
N ASP A 51 19.01 0.32 -7.26
CA ASP A 51 19.56 1.21 -6.24
C ASP A 51 19.62 0.50 -4.88
N GLN A 52 20.84 0.10 -4.47
CA GLN A 52 21.07 -0.58 -3.20
C GLN A 52 21.12 0.38 -2.00
N GLU A 53 21.30 1.69 -2.24
CA GLU A 53 21.37 2.71 -1.18
C GLU A 53 20.01 3.36 -0.93
N ALA A 54 19.00 3.02 -1.72
CA ALA A 54 17.65 3.53 -1.58
C ALA A 54 17.09 3.28 -0.17
N ARG A 55 16.84 4.38 0.56
CA ARG A 55 16.18 4.31 1.88
C ARG A 55 14.69 4.03 1.78
N ARG A 56 14.06 4.35 0.64
CA ARG A 56 12.64 4.08 0.39
C ARG A 56 12.47 2.99 -0.66
N VAL A 57 12.13 1.80 -0.20
CA VAL A 57 12.10 0.55 -0.96
C VAL A 57 10.68 0.01 -1.10
N ASN A 58 10.51 -1.05 -1.90
CA ASN A 58 9.27 -1.82 -1.92
C ASN A 58 9.37 -2.97 -0.92
N VAL A 59 8.28 -3.28 -0.24
CA VAL A 59 8.10 -4.52 0.52
C VAL A 59 6.84 -5.23 0.01
N CYS A 60 6.92 -6.55 -0.06
CA CYS A 60 5.85 -7.39 -0.62
C CYS A 60 5.45 -8.44 0.42
N PHE A 61 4.16 -8.49 0.70
CA PHE A 61 3.57 -9.44 1.64
C PHE A 61 2.72 -10.46 0.89
N GLU A 62 2.72 -11.70 1.35
CA GLU A 62 1.72 -12.69 0.95
C GLU A 62 0.40 -12.38 1.67
N PRO A 63 -0.66 -11.94 0.97
CA PRO A 63 -1.89 -11.51 1.59
C PRO A 63 -2.75 -12.72 1.97
N ASP A 64 -3.33 -12.69 3.17
CA ASP A 64 -4.41 -13.59 3.54
C ASP A 64 -5.74 -13.17 2.88
N ALA A 65 -6.75 -14.04 2.93
CA ALA A 65 -8.05 -13.76 2.32
C ALA A 65 -8.71 -12.45 2.84
N PRO A 66 -8.69 -12.15 4.16
CA PRO A 66 -9.20 -10.88 4.67
C PRO A 66 -8.43 -9.65 4.15
N THR A 67 -7.11 -9.75 3.96
CA THR A 67 -6.30 -8.69 3.35
C THR A 67 -6.70 -8.46 1.90
N VAL A 68 -6.88 -9.54 1.12
CA VAL A 68 -7.34 -9.45 -0.27
C VAL A 68 -8.70 -8.79 -0.33
N GLU A 69 -9.68 -9.27 0.43
CA GLU A 69 -11.04 -8.72 0.48
C GLU A 69 -11.04 -7.22 0.82
N PHE A 70 -10.23 -6.81 1.81
CA PHE A 70 -10.11 -5.41 2.19
C PHE A 70 -9.59 -4.53 1.04
N PHE A 71 -8.48 -4.92 0.41
CA PHE A 71 -7.86 -4.09 -0.62
C PHE A 71 -8.64 -4.10 -1.94
N GLU A 72 -9.30 -5.20 -2.30
CA GLU A 72 -10.22 -5.25 -3.44
C GLU A 72 -11.43 -4.32 -3.21
N GLY A 73 -12.03 -4.36 -2.01
CA GLY A 73 -13.12 -3.47 -1.64
C GLY A 73 -12.71 -1.99 -1.67
N LEU A 74 -11.54 -1.68 -1.12
CA LEU A 74 -10.98 -0.32 -1.14
C LEU A 74 -10.69 0.17 -2.56
N GLU A 75 -10.12 -0.68 -3.43
CA GLU A 75 -9.85 -0.33 -4.82
C GLU A 75 -11.13 -0.12 -5.62
N HIS A 76 -12.17 -0.90 -5.34
CA HIS A 76 -13.49 -0.68 -5.93
C HIS A 76 -14.12 0.66 -5.48
N GLU A 77 -14.03 1.01 -4.20
CA GLU A 77 -14.45 2.34 -3.72
C GLU A 77 -13.63 3.46 -4.37
N LEU A 78 -12.33 3.25 -4.52
CA LEU A 78 -11.41 4.22 -5.10
C LEU A 78 -11.76 4.57 -6.54
N VAL A 79 -12.18 3.59 -7.35
CA VAL A 79 -12.64 3.82 -8.73
C VAL A 79 -13.79 4.83 -8.74
N ASN A 80 -14.76 4.68 -7.83
CA ASN A 80 -15.90 5.58 -7.72
C ASN A 80 -15.47 6.99 -7.28
N LEU A 81 -14.59 7.09 -6.28
CA LEU A 81 -14.05 8.37 -5.82
C LEU A 81 -13.29 9.11 -6.92
N LEU A 82 -12.45 8.40 -7.69
CA LEU A 82 -11.68 8.97 -8.79
C LEU A 82 -12.58 9.41 -9.96
N ALA A 83 -13.61 8.63 -10.30
CA ALA A 83 -14.58 9.02 -11.32
C ALA A 83 -15.33 10.30 -10.91
N ALA A 84 -15.77 10.38 -9.65
CA ALA A 84 -16.40 11.58 -9.11
C ALA A 84 -15.46 12.80 -9.11
N LYS A 85 -14.20 12.63 -8.67
CA LYS A 85 -13.19 13.70 -8.69
C LYS A 85 -12.87 14.15 -10.11
N SER A 86 -12.84 13.22 -11.08
CA SER A 86 -12.63 13.54 -12.49
C SER A 86 -13.80 14.34 -13.11
N ALA A 87 -15.03 14.07 -12.69
CA ALA A 87 -16.20 14.86 -13.11
C ALA A 87 -16.18 16.28 -12.52
N GLN A 88 -15.73 16.44 -11.28
CA GLN A 88 -15.60 17.74 -10.61
C GLN A 88 -14.42 18.56 -11.16
N GLU A 89 -13.31 17.92 -11.47
CA GLU A 89 -12.07 18.58 -11.91
C GLU A 89 -11.49 17.95 -13.20
N PRO A 90 -12.14 18.09 -14.36
CA PRO A 90 -11.70 17.44 -15.60
C PRO A 90 -10.27 17.82 -16.02
N LYS A 91 -9.85 19.06 -15.73
CA LYS A 91 -8.49 19.55 -16.03
C LYS A 91 -7.40 18.79 -15.27
N ALA A 92 -7.69 18.28 -14.07
CA ALA A 92 -6.73 17.50 -13.28
C ALA A 92 -6.38 16.17 -13.97
N PHE A 93 -7.33 15.61 -14.73
CA PHE A 93 -7.22 14.32 -15.42
C PHE A 93 -7.07 14.47 -16.95
N GLY A 94 -7.05 15.70 -17.46
CA GLY A 94 -7.04 16.03 -18.89
C GLY A 94 -8.37 15.81 -19.61
N LYS A 95 -9.29 15.03 -19.02
CA LYS A 95 -10.67 14.80 -19.47
C LYS A 95 -11.51 14.28 -18.32
N THR A 96 -12.83 14.32 -18.48
CA THR A 96 -13.74 13.54 -17.63
C THR A 96 -13.57 12.06 -17.94
N LEU A 97 -13.42 11.24 -16.89
CA LEU A 97 -13.28 9.80 -16.99
C LEU A 97 -14.57 9.12 -16.50
N ALA A 98 -15.08 8.18 -17.28
CA ALA A 98 -16.10 7.25 -16.80
C ALA A 98 -15.50 6.26 -15.79
N ALA A 99 -16.33 5.65 -14.95
CA ALA A 99 -15.85 4.66 -13.96
C ALA A 99 -15.08 3.49 -14.61
N SER A 100 -15.52 3.03 -15.79
CA SER A 100 -14.81 2.01 -16.57
C SER A 100 -13.44 2.47 -17.06
N ASP A 101 -13.32 3.73 -17.52
CA ASP A 101 -12.03 4.33 -17.90
C ASP A 101 -11.08 4.44 -16.70
N VAL A 102 -11.61 4.80 -15.53
CA VAL A 102 -10.83 4.87 -14.29
C VAL A 102 -10.37 3.47 -13.89
N GLN A 103 -11.25 2.48 -13.92
CA GLN A 103 -10.92 1.10 -13.55
C GLN A 103 -9.79 0.55 -14.41
N ALA A 104 -9.80 0.81 -15.73
CA ALA A 104 -8.72 0.40 -16.63
C ALA A 104 -7.36 1.09 -16.34
N ARG A 105 -7.38 2.23 -15.63
CA ARG A 105 -6.17 3.00 -15.28
C ARG A 105 -5.62 2.65 -13.90
N VAL A 106 -6.48 2.17 -12.99
CA VAL A 106 -6.09 1.82 -11.62
C VAL A 106 -5.17 0.60 -11.65
N GLN A 107 -3.99 0.77 -11.06
CA GLN A 107 -3.01 -0.27 -10.82
C GLN A 107 -3.20 -0.78 -9.41
N SER A 108 -3.64 -2.04 -9.30
CA SER A 108 -3.87 -2.68 -8.01
C SER A 108 -2.59 -2.75 -7.17
N CYS A 109 -2.71 -2.56 -5.86
CA CYS A 109 -1.65 -2.83 -4.89
C CYS A 109 -1.52 -4.33 -4.60
N LEU A 110 -2.53 -5.14 -4.93
CA LEU A 110 -2.47 -6.60 -5.02
C LEU A 110 -1.91 -6.98 -6.40
N LYS A 111 -0.71 -7.54 -6.43
CA LYS A 111 -0.01 -7.89 -7.67
C LYS A 111 0.04 -9.40 -7.84
N ALA A 112 -0.10 -9.88 -9.07
CA ALA A 112 0.22 -11.25 -9.41
C ALA A 112 1.73 -11.43 -9.55
N SER A 113 2.26 -12.54 -9.04
CA SER A 113 3.64 -12.98 -9.27
C SER A 113 3.70 -13.84 -10.53
N GLN A 114 4.75 -13.68 -11.33
CA GLN A 114 5.01 -14.56 -12.49
C GLN A 114 5.27 -16.02 -12.08
N ARG A 115 5.65 -16.25 -10.82
CA ARG A 115 5.96 -17.58 -10.26
C ARG A 115 4.76 -18.25 -9.58
N GLY A 116 3.56 -17.67 -9.73
CA GLY A 116 2.36 -18.08 -9.01
C GLY A 116 2.16 -17.29 -7.72
N GLY A 117 0.89 -17.17 -7.30
CA GLY A 117 0.47 -16.41 -6.13
C GLY A 117 0.25 -14.90 -6.38
N SER A 118 -0.32 -14.23 -5.39
CA SER A 118 -0.50 -12.78 -5.34
C SER A 118 0.30 -12.18 -4.18
N PHE A 119 0.59 -10.88 -4.24
CA PHE A 119 1.28 -10.17 -3.18
C PHE A 119 0.74 -8.75 -2.99
N LEU A 120 0.64 -8.31 -1.75
CA LEU A 120 0.40 -6.92 -1.40
C LEU A 120 1.72 -6.15 -1.49
N LYS A 121 1.77 -5.13 -2.36
CA LYS A 121 2.95 -4.28 -2.53
C LYS A 121 2.78 -2.95 -1.77
N ALA A 122 3.71 -2.65 -0.87
CA ALA A 122 3.77 -1.39 -0.14
C ALA A 122 5.15 -0.72 -0.25
N LYS A 123 5.23 0.54 0.16
CA LYS A 123 6.48 1.29 0.32
C LYS A 123 6.94 1.22 1.76
N LEU A 124 8.21 0.91 1.96
CA LEU A 124 8.88 0.97 3.25
C LEU A 124 9.96 2.05 3.18
N ASN A 125 10.05 2.89 4.20
CA ASN A 125 11.14 3.84 4.36
C ASN A 125 11.95 3.44 5.59
N TRP A 126 13.18 2.98 5.39
CA TRP A 126 14.07 2.50 6.44
C TRP A 126 14.30 3.54 7.55
N ASP A 127 14.26 4.83 7.22
CA ASP A 127 14.49 5.92 8.19
C ASP A 127 13.23 6.27 9.02
N ARG A 128 12.07 5.71 8.68
CA ARG A 128 10.77 6.09 9.29
C ARG A 128 9.96 4.93 9.83
N VAL A 129 10.15 3.73 9.28
CA VAL A 129 9.46 2.53 9.73
C VAL A 129 9.91 2.17 11.14
N ARG A 130 8.97 1.77 11.99
CA ARG A 130 9.26 1.25 13.33
C ARG A 130 9.19 -0.27 13.30
N PHE A 131 10.21 -0.91 13.85
CA PHE A 131 10.24 -2.35 13.98
C PHE A 131 9.95 -2.75 15.42
N TRP A 132 9.18 -3.81 15.55
CA TRP A 132 8.78 -4.39 16.82
C TRP A 132 9.06 -5.89 16.78
N ASP A 133 9.47 -6.48 17.88
CA ASP A 133 9.59 -7.93 18.00
C ASP A 133 8.24 -8.62 18.24
N ALA A 134 8.26 -9.94 18.40
CA ALA A 134 7.05 -10.74 18.60
C ALA A 134 6.29 -10.36 19.89
N ASP A 135 6.98 -9.82 20.89
CA ASP A 135 6.44 -9.38 22.18
C ASP A 135 6.03 -7.90 22.16
N GLY A 136 6.21 -7.21 21.03
CA GLY A 136 5.84 -5.81 20.84
C GLY A 136 6.86 -4.83 21.42
N GLN A 137 8.09 -5.26 21.67
CA GLN A 137 9.18 -4.37 22.08
C GLN A 137 9.88 -3.78 20.85
N PRO A 138 10.41 -2.54 20.93
CA PRO A 138 11.15 -1.92 19.83
C PRO A 138 12.38 -2.75 19.41
N LEU A 139 12.59 -2.87 18.11
CA LEU A 139 13.72 -3.58 17.51
C LEU A 139 14.61 -2.58 16.74
N GLU A 140 15.88 -2.43 17.14
CA GLU A 140 16.79 -1.45 16.51
C GLU A 140 17.24 -1.87 15.10
N SER A 141 17.53 -3.16 14.91
CA SER A 141 17.98 -3.70 13.63
C SER A 141 17.24 -4.99 13.33
N PRO A 142 16.39 -5.02 12.28
CA PRO A 142 15.56 -6.18 12.01
C PRO A 142 16.25 -7.25 11.14
N GLY A 143 17.50 -7.01 10.70
CA GLY A 143 18.24 -7.93 9.83
C GLY A 143 17.56 -8.18 8.49
N ASP A 144 17.73 -9.38 7.94
CA ASP A 144 17.01 -9.82 6.76
C ASP A 144 15.52 -10.03 7.09
N LEU A 145 14.63 -9.51 6.25
CA LEU A 145 13.19 -9.67 6.40
C LEU A 145 12.61 -10.78 5.51
N ALA A 146 13.37 -11.30 4.55
CA ALA A 146 12.87 -12.31 3.62
C ALA A 146 12.38 -13.56 4.38
N GLY A 147 11.17 -14.00 4.06
CA GLY A 147 10.55 -15.18 4.66
C GLY A 147 9.98 -14.98 6.07
N ARG A 148 10.27 -13.86 6.75
CA ARG A 148 9.74 -13.60 8.10
C ARG A 148 8.25 -13.28 8.07
N LEU A 149 7.61 -13.46 9.21
CA LEU A 149 6.21 -13.12 9.41
C LEU A 149 6.09 -11.73 10.03
N ALA A 150 5.16 -10.93 9.51
CA ALA A 150 4.94 -9.57 9.98
C ALA A 150 3.46 -9.24 10.21
N LYS A 151 3.14 -8.67 11.36
CA LYS A 151 1.95 -7.81 11.46
C LYS A 151 2.32 -6.42 10.96
N VAL A 152 1.59 -5.93 9.97
CA VAL A 152 1.93 -4.70 9.27
C VAL A 152 0.89 -3.63 9.52
N ARG A 153 1.35 -2.41 9.76
CA ARG A 153 0.51 -1.20 9.73
C ARG A 153 0.95 -0.30 8.57
N VAL A 154 0.00 0.09 7.72
CA VAL A 154 0.24 1.00 6.61
C VAL A 154 -0.65 2.24 6.70
N GLU A 155 -0.11 3.38 6.26
CA GLU A 155 -0.89 4.55 5.88
C GLU A 155 -1.32 4.44 4.42
N LEU A 156 -2.62 4.59 4.18
CA LEU A 156 -3.21 4.77 2.86
C LEU A 156 -3.04 6.24 2.48
N ARG A 157 -1.86 6.61 1.95
CA ARG A 157 -1.47 8.04 1.89
C ARG A 157 -2.11 8.83 0.77
N GLN A 158 -2.08 8.29 -0.43
CA GLN A 158 -2.44 9.02 -1.64
C GLN A 158 -2.70 8.07 -2.81
N VAL A 159 -3.43 8.58 -3.79
CA VAL A 159 -3.44 8.04 -5.16
C VAL A 159 -2.35 8.74 -5.94
N TRP A 160 -1.36 8.01 -6.44
CA TRP A 160 -0.42 8.57 -7.40
C TRP A 160 -1.06 8.62 -8.79
N LEU A 161 -0.71 9.64 -9.57
CA LEU A 161 -1.20 9.84 -10.93
C LEU A 161 0.00 9.90 -11.89
N MET A 162 0.12 8.92 -12.78
CA MET A 162 1.11 8.87 -13.86
C MET A 162 0.41 8.51 -15.16
N SER A 163 0.00 9.51 -15.93
CA SER A 163 -0.86 9.31 -17.11
C SER A 163 -0.35 8.21 -18.05
N PRO A 164 -1.17 7.20 -18.37
CA PRO A 164 -2.60 7.09 -18.05
C PRO A 164 -2.93 6.43 -16.69
N GLN A 165 -1.95 5.85 -16.00
CA GLN A 165 -2.12 5.03 -14.82
C GLN A 165 -2.30 5.83 -13.52
N CYS A 166 -2.98 5.22 -12.56
CA CYS A 166 -3.05 5.69 -11.19
C CYS A 166 -3.08 4.50 -10.22
N GLY A 167 -2.90 4.73 -8.92
CA GLY A 167 -3.02 3.65 -7.95
C GLY A 167 -2.76 4.10 -6.52
N LEU A 168 -3.06 3.24 -5.56
CA LEU A 168 -2.82 3.51 -4.15
C LEU A 168 -1.32 3.50 -3.84
N LEU A 169 -0.91 4.42 -2.97
CA LEU A 169 0.38 4.42 -2.32
C LEU A 169 0.20 4.03 -0.85
N LEU A 170 0.60 2.80 -0.53
CA LEU A 170 0.65 2.29 0.84
C LEU A 170 2.04 2.57 1.41
N GLU A 171 2.13 3.26 2.54
CA GLU A 171 3.40 3.48 3.25
C GLU A 171 3.40 2.75 4.59
N VAL A 172 4.30 1.79 4.74
CA VAL A 172 4.47 1.02 5.99
C VAL A 172 4.99 1.96 7.08
N THR A 173 4.31 1.93 8.21
CA THR A 173 4.66 2.73 9.41
C THR A 173 5.21 1.86 10.52
N ASP A 174 4.67 0.65 10.67
CA ASP A 174 5.07 -0.29 11.72
C ASP A 174 5.12 -1.72 11.17
N LEU A 175 6.15 -2.46 11.55
CA LEU A 175 6.28 -3.90 11.33
C LEU A 175 6.58 -4.59 12.65
N GLN A 176 5.66 -5.43 13.10
CA GLN A 176 5.92 -6.36 14.19
C GLN A 176 6.37 -7.69 13.57
N LEU A 177 7.54 -8.19 13.96
CA LEU A 177 8.23 -9.28 13.28
C LEU A 177 8.36 -10.52 14.17
N ARG A 178 8.22 -11.69 13.55
CA ARG A 178 8.61 -12.97 14.13
C ARG A 178 9.17 -13.90 13.07
N GLU A 179 9.93 -14.89 13.50
CA GLU A 179 10.40 -15.94 12.60
C GLU A 179 9.23 -16.77 12.06
N ALA A 180 9.32 -17.16 10.79
CA ALA A 180 8.44 -18.21 10.28
C ALA A 180 8.77 -19.52 11.01
N ALA A 181 7.75 -20.31 11.31
CA ALA A 181 8.00 -21.66 11.81
C ALA A 181 8.85 -22.41 10.77
N PRO A 182 9.90 -23.14 11.19
CA PRO A 182 10.67 -23.93 10.25
C PRO A 182 9.73 -24.88 9.53
N GLU A 183 9.70 -24.81 8.19
CA GLU A 183 9.01 -25.82 7.39
C GLU A 183 9.69 -27.16 7.68
N CYS A 184 8.92 -28.15 8.14
CA CYS A 184 9.43 -29.49 8.36
C CYS A 184 10.03 -29.99 7.04
N PRO A 185 11.31 -30.40 7.01
CA PRO A 185 11.96 -30.82 5.77
C PRO A 185 11.51 -32.21 5.27
N PHE A 186 10.51 -32.81 5.93
CA PHE A 186 9.93 -34.13 5.68
C PHE A 186 8.41 -34.07 5.69
#